data_AF-A0A955QUT7-F1
#
_entry.id   AF-A0A955QUT7-F1
#
_cell.length_a   1.000
_cell.length_b   1.000
_cell.length_c   1.000
_cell.angle_alpha   90.00
_cell.angle_beta   90.00
_cell.angle_gamma   90.00
#
_symmetry.space_group_name_H-M   'P 1'
#
loop_
_entity.id
_entity.type
_entity.pdbx_description
1 polymer ?
#
loop_
_entity_poly.entity_id
_entity_poly.type
_entity_poly.pdbx_seq_one_letter_code
_entity_poly.pdbx_strand_id
1 'polypeptide(L)'
;MQLEHVVPFGRSLNEYRAMFDLSQDDLGRKILGVGDGPASFNTEMRERGHSVISVDPLYSFTGKEIQRQFDKVVNDVFEQVKCTPSDWVWTYHKSVDDLRMHRVSTLEMFLSDYEIGKEQKRYRIGELPRLPELSDHVFDLALCSHFLFLFSEHFDAQFHVTSMMEMWRVAKEVRVFPLLTLGGDSISTCWSSDSGVNTTRVCR
;
A
#
# COMPACT_ATOMS: atom_id res chain seq x y z
N MET A 1 15.39 8.03 -1.62
CA MET A 1 14.70 6.86 -1.07
C MET A 1 15.42 5.61 -1.57
N GLN A 2 15.97 4.77 -0.69
CA GLN A 2 16.55 3.48 -1.08
C GLN A 2 15.42 2.44 -1.12
N LEU A 3 15.05 2.02 -2.32
CA LEU A 3 14.05 0.96 -2.58
C LEU A 3 14.59 -0.44 -2.32
N GLU A 4 15.82 -0.57 -1.79
CA GLU A 4 16.56 -1.84 -1.66
C GLU A 4 15.87 -2.86 -0.75
N HIS A 5 14.86 -2.44 0.04
CA HIS A 5 14.13 -3.31 0.97
C HIS A 5 12.60 -3.35 0.75
N VAL A 6 12.07 -2.66 -0.27
CA VAL A 6 10.62 -2.65 -0.54
C VAL A 6 10.34 -3.59 -1.71
N VAL A 7 9.70 -4.72 -1.42
CA VAL A 7 9.25 -5.65 -2.46
C VAL A 7 8.06 -5.02 -3.20
N PRO A 8 8.11 -4.76 -4.52
CA PRO A 8 7.04 -4.10 -5.25
C PRO A 8 5.91 -5.10 -5.56
N PHE A 9 5.21 -5.55 -4.53
CA PHE A 9 4.09 -6.47 -4.64
C PHE A 9 2.76 -5.72 -4.60
N GLY A 10 2.22 -5.49 -5.80
CA GLY A 10 0.90 -4.94 -5.99
C GLY A 10 -0.21 -5.84 -5.46
N ARG A 11 -1.39 -5.24 -5.30
CA ARG A 11 -2.62 -5.91 -4.83
C ARG A 11 -3.77 -5.71 -5.80
N SER A 12 -4.59 -6.74 -5.93
CA SER A 12 -5.77 -6.74 -6.79
C SER A 12 -6.96 -5.99 -6.19
N LEU A 13 -7.99 -5.67 -6.99
CA LEU A 13 -9.23 -5.10 -6.48
C LEU A 13 -9.86 -5.98 -5.41
N ASN A 14 -9.86 -7.30 -5.58
CA ASN A 14 -10.42 -8.22 -4.59
C ASN A 14 -9.65 -8.14 -3.26
N GLU A 15 -8.33 -8.00 -3.29
CA GLU A 15 -7.53 -7.75 -2.09
C GLU A 15 -7.88 -6.39 -1.48
N TYR A 16 -8.02 -5.31 -2.26
CA TYR A 16 -8.44 -4.00 -1.75
C TYR A 16 -9.81 -4.05 -1.07
N ARG A 17 -10.78 -4.76 -1.66
CA ARG A 17 -12.09 -4.97 -1.05
C ARG A 17 -11.99 -5.70 0.28
N ALA A 18 -11.16 -6.74 0.36
CA ALA A 18 -10.97 -7.50 1.60
C ALA A 18 -10.22 -6.70 2.69
N MET A 19 -9.23 -5.90 2.30
CA MET A 19 -8.41 -5.10 3.24
C MET A 19 -9.17 -3.90 3.82
N PHE A 20 -9.99 -3.23 3.00
CA PHE A 20 -10.62 -1.96 3.36
C PHE A 20 -12.14 -2.04 3.49
N ASP A 21 -12.72 -3.23 3.39
CA ASP A 21 -14.17 -3.48 3.38
C ASP A 21 -14.91 -2.57 2.38
N LEU A 22 -14.42 -2.54 1.13
CA LEU A 22 -14.99 -1.66 0.10
C LEU A 22 -16.34 -2.21 -0.38
N SER A 23 -17.39 -1.44 -0.10
CA SER A 23 -18.74 -1.65 -0.62
C SER A 23 -18.84 -1.28 -2.11
N GLN A 24 -19.95 -1.65 -2.78
CA GLN A 24 -20.20 -1.19 -4.15
C GLN A 24 -20.34 0.34 -4.23
N ASP A 25 -20.95 0.95 -3.21
CA ASP A 25 -21.07 2.40 -3.12
C ASP A 25 -19.70 3.05 -2.99
N ASP A 26 -18.77 2.43 -2.25
CA ASP A 26 -17.39 2.91 -2.16
C ASP A 26 -16.69 2.90 -3.51
N LEU A 27 -16.88 1.87 -4.34
CA LEU A 27 -16.25 1.79 -5.67
C LEU A 27 -16.70 2.93 -6.60
N GLY A 28 -17.91 3.47 -6.38
CA GLY A 28 -18.43 4.64 -7.11
C GLY A 28 -17.81 5.97 -6.71
N ARG A 29 -17.06 6.03 -5.61
CA ARG A 29 -16.45 7.26 -5.09
C ARG A 29 -15.20 7.66 -5.86
N LYS A 30 -14.79 8.92 -5.70
CA LYS A 30 -13.48 9.37 -6.19
C LYS A 30 -12.38 8.93 -5.23
N ILE A 31 -11.64 7.89 -5.62
CA ILE A 31 -10.66 7.21 -4.76
C ILE A 31 -9.23 7.66 -5.08
N LEU A 32 -8.44 7.86 -4.02
CA LEU A 32 -6.99 7.99 -4.05
C LEU A 32 -6.35 6.72 -3.44
N GLY A 33 -5.52 6.02 -4.18
CA GLY A 33 -4.60 5.02 -3.65
C GLY A 33 -3.23 5.63 -3.36
N VAL A 34 -2.67 5.40 -2.18
CA VAL A 34 -1.38 5.96 -1.76
C VAL A 34 -0.43 4.83 -1.37
N GLY A 35 0.72 4.77 -2.04
CA GLY A 35 1.67 3.66 -1.88
C GLY A 35 1.14 2.37 -2.50
N ASP A 36 0.45 2.47 -3.64
CA ASP A 36 -0.20 1.33 -4.31
C ASP A 36 0.80 0.34 -4.92
N GLY A 37 2.03 0.78 -5.19
CA GLY A 37 3.01 0.02 -5.95
C GLY A 37 2.46 -0.41 -7.31
N PRO A 38 2.84 -1.60 -7.82
CA PRO A 38 2.32 -2.12 -9.08
C PRO A 38 1.00 -2.87 -8.91
N ALA A 39 0.03 -2.26 -8.23
CA ALA A 39 -1.30 -2.84 -8.00
C ALA A 39 -2.18 -2.83 -9.26
N SER A 40 -2.89 -3.93 -9.51
CA SER A 40 -3.91 -3.98 -10.57
C SER A 40 -5.22 -3.30 -10.17
N PHE A 41 -5.41 -2.95 -8.88
CA PHE A 41 -6.61 -2.27 -8.38
C PHE A 41 -7.05 -1.10 -9.26
N ASN A 42 -6.13 -0.22 -9.68
CA ASN A 42 -6.46 0.93 -10.53
C ASN A 42 -6.99 0.49 -11.91
N THR A 43 -6.26 -0.38 -12.60
CA THR A 43 -6.65 -0.95 -13.91
C THR A 43 -8.00 -1.65 -13.82
N GLU A 44 -8.18 -2.48 -12.80
CA GLU A 44 -9.41 -3.23 -12.53
C GLU A 44 -10.60 -2.32 -12.24
N MET A 45 -10.40 -1.21 -11.54
CA MET A 45 -11.43 -0.20 -11.30
C MET A 45 -11.81 0.52 -12.59
N ARG A 46 -10.80 0.89 -13.40
CA ARG A 46 -11.01 1.53 -14.70
C ARG A 46 -11.79 0.64 -15.66
N GLU A 47 -11.49 -0.66 -15.72
CA GLU A 47 -12.22 -1.61 -16.57
C GLU A 47 -13.70 -1.73 -16.20
N ARG A 48 -14.03 -1.47 -14.93
CA ARG A 48 -15.40 -1.44 -14.41
C ARG A 48 -16.06 -0.06 -14.53
N GLY A 49 -15.41 0.92 -15.15
CA GLY A 49 -15.93 2.27 -15.34
C GLY A 49 -15.78 3.19 -14.11
N HIS A 50 -15.01 2.77 -13.11
CA HIS A 50 -14.71 3.58 -11.92
C HIS A 50 -13.41 4.37 -12.09
N SER A 51 -13.19 5.37 -11.23
CA SER A 51 -12.03 6.26 -11.28
C SER A 51 -11.19 6.14 -10.02
N VAL A 52 -9.91 5.79 -10.21
CA VAL A 52 -8.90 5.76 -9.16
C VAL A 52 -7.68 6.55 -9.63
N ILE A 53 -7.13 7.39 -8.75
CA ILE A 53 -5.78 7.92 -8.91
C ILE A 53 -4.89 7.20 -7.91
N SER A 54 -3.78 6.66 -8.39
CA SER A 54 -2.75 6.02 -7.57
C SER A 54 -1.53 6.93 -7.50
N VAL A 55 -0.99 7.09 -6.31
CA VAL A 55 0.24 7.86 -6.05
C VAL A 55 1.29 6.96 -5.44
N ASP A 56 2.44 6.89 -6.09
CA ASP A 56 3.57 6.08 -5.61
C ASP A 56 4.91 6.61 -6.18
N PRO A 57 6.01 6.64 -5.40
CA PRO A 57 7.32 6.97 -5.93
C PRO A 57 7.84 5.99 -7.00
N LEU A 58 7.35 4.74 -7.00
CA LEU A 58 7.61 3.72 -8.03
C LEU A 58 7.25 4.24 -9.42
N TYR A 59 6.28 5.15 -9.52
CA TYR A 59 5.83 5.64 -10.82
C TYR A 59 6.83 6.57 -11.50
N SER A 60 7.98 6.85 -10.88
CA SER A 60 9.13 7.47 -11.54
C SER A 60 9.78 6.55 -12.58
N PHE A 61 9.60 5.22 -12.46
CA PHE A 61 10.15 4.23 -13.38
C PHE A 61 9.20 3.93 -14.56
N THR A 62 9.77 3.36 -15.62
CA THR A 62 9.02 2.74 -16.72
C THR A 62 8.49 1.37 -16.33
N GLY A 63 7.45 0.87 -17.01
CA GLY A 63 6.90 -0.46 -16.76
C GLY A 63 7.95 -1.56 -16.89
N LYS A 64 8.87 -1.43 -17.85
CA LYS A 64 9.99 -2.38 -18.02
C LYS A 64 10.96 -2.39 -16.84
N GLU A 65 11.23 -1.23 -16.24
CA GLU A 65 12.09 -1.13 -15.06
C GLU A 65 11.41 -1.72 -13.83
N ILE A 66 10.11 -1.47 -13.64
CA ILE A 66 9.31 -2.07 -12.57
C ILE A 66 9.31 -3.60 -12.71
N GLN A 67 9.06 -4.12 -13.91
CA GLN A 67 9.11 -5.56 -14.17
C GLN A 67 10.47 -6.16 -13.81
N ARG A 68 11.57 -5.52 -14.25
CA ARG A 68 12.93 -5.98 -13.91
C ARG A 68 13.20 -5.96 -12.40
N GLN A 69 12.67 -4.98 -11.66
CA GLN A 69 12.82 -4.95 -10.21
C GLN A 69 12.06 -6.12 -9.56
N PHE A 70 10.84 -6.39 -10.01
CA PHE A 70 10.06 -7.54 -9.55
C PHE A 70 10.77 -8.87 -9.82
N ASP A 71 11.22 -9.10 -11.07
CA ASP A 71 11.87 -10.35 -11.47
C ASP A 71 13.13 -10.67 -10.66
N LYS A 72 13.83 -9.63 -10.19
CA LYS A 72 15.03 -9.78 -9.36
C LYS A 72 14.72 -10.29 -7.95
N VAL A 73 13.58 -9.90 -7.38
CA VAL A 73 13.28 -10.15 -5.95
C VAL A 73 12.27 -11.29 -5.75
N VAL A 74 11.45 -11.57 -6.76
CA VAL A 74 10.31 -12.49 -6.63
C VAL A 74 10.74 -13.89 -6.16
N ASN A 75 11.80 -14.44 -6.73
CA ASN A 75 12.23 -15.81 -6.37
C ASN A 75 12.72 -15.87 -4.91
N ASP A 76 13.57 -14.94 -4.49
CA ASP A 76 14.12 -14.91 -3.13
C ASP A 76 13.02 -14.74 -2.08
N VAL A 77 12.04 -13.87 -2.35
CA VAL A 77 10.87 -13.66 -1.47
C VAL A 77 10.05 -14.95 -1.36
N PHE A 78 9.78 -15.64 -2.47
CA PHE A 78 8.99 -16.87 -2.42
C PHE A 78 9.74 -18.05 -1.79
N GLU A 79 11.06 -18.12 -1.90
CA GLU A 79 11.86 -19.10 -1.14
C GLU A 79 11.82 -18.81 0.37
N GLN A 80 11.84 -17.54 0.78
CA GLN A 80 11.65 -17.17 2.19
C GLN A 80 10.26 -17.56 2.69
N VAL A 81 9.21 -17.27 1.92
CA VAL A 81 7.82 -17.62 2.27
C VAL A 81 7.65 -19.13 2.47
N LYS A 82 8.30 -19.96 1.64
CA LYS A 82 8.32 -21.43 1.82
C LYS A 82 9.01 -21.86 3.12
N CYS A 83 10.03 -21.12 3.54
CA CYS A 83 10.79 -21.40 4.76
C CYS A 83 10.09 -20.90 6.04
N THR A 84 9.11 -20.00 5.93
CA THR A 84 8.41 -19.40 7.08
C THR A 84 6.89 -19.60 7.06
N PRO A 85 6.34 -20.79 6.77
CA PRO A 85 4.90 -20.97 6.51
C PRO A 85 4.00 -20.62 7.70
N SER A 86 4.52 -20.62 8.93
CA SER A 86 3.82 -20.22 10.16
C SER A 86 3.57 -18.72 10.26
N ASP A 87 4.34 -17.92 9.53
CA ASP A 87 4.35 -16.45 9.66
C ASP A 87 3.37 -15.80 8.68
N TRP A 88 2.69 -16.61 7.86
CA TRP A 88 1.77 -16.16 6.82
C TRP A 88 0.35 -16.61 7.09
N VAL A 89 -0.59 -15.70 6.82
CA VAL A 89 -2.03 -15.97 6.89
C VAL A 89 -2.52 -16.50 5.54
N TRP A 90 -2.79 -17.81 5.48
CA TRP A 90 -3.22 -18.53 4.27
C TRP A 90 -4.75 -18.48 4.00
N THR A 91 -5.48 -17.59 4.68
CA THR A 91 -6.94 -17.49 4.51
C THR A 91 -7.32 -16.98 3.11
N TYR A 92 -6.58 -16.00 2.60
CA TYR A 92 -6.81 -15.42 1.27
C TYR A 92 -6.00 -16.14 0.17
N HIS A 93 -4.74 -16.50 0.44
CA HIS A 93 -3.89 -17.22 -0.50
C HIS A 93 -3.78 -18.68 -0.06
N LYS A 94 -4.18 -19.62 -0.91
CA LYS A 94 -4.36 -21.03 -0.52
C LYS A 94 -3.03 -21.78 -0.37
N SER A 95 -1.97 -21.26 -0.99
CA SER A 95 -0.62 -21.81 -0.93
C SER A 95 0.40 -20.75 -1.36
N VAL A 96 1.68 -21.06 -1.17
CA VAL A 96 2.79 -20.22 -1.67
C VAL A 96 2.72 -20.04 -3.19
N ASP A 97 2.42 -21.12 -3.92
CA ASP A 97 2.29 -21.08 -5.38
C ASP A 97 1.09 -20.24 -5.82
N ASP A 98 -0.03 -20.32 -5.10
CA ASP A 98 -1.21 -19.49 -5.33
C ASP A 98 -0.91 -18.01 -5.09
N LEU A 99 -0.18 -17.68 -4.02
CA LEU A 99 0.32 -16.33 -3.74
C LEU A 99 1.22 -15.83 -4.88
N ARG A 100 2.15 -16.67 -5.36
CA ARG A 100 3.05 -16.32 -6.47
C ARG A 100 2.29 -16.03 -7.75
N MET A 101 1.38 -16.91 -8.14
CA MET A 101 0.54 -16.71 -9.33
C MET A 101 -0.29 -15.42 -9.23
N HIS A 102 -0.86 -15.13 -8.06
CA HIS A 102 -1.60 -13.88 -7.84
C HIS A 102 -0.72 -12.63 -7.95
N ARG A 103 0.50 -12.63 -7.40
CA ARG A 103 1.43 -11.49 -7.51
C ARG A 103 1.87 -11.25 -8.95
N VAL A 104 2.20 -12.32 -9.68
CA VAL A 104 2.60 -12.24 -11.08
C VAL A 104 1.46 -11.70 -11.94
N SER A 105 0.25 -12.27 -11.84
CA SER A 105 -0.90 -11.82 -12.62
C SER A 105 -1.32 -10.37 -12.28
N THR A 106 -1.23 -9.97 -11.01
CA THR A 106 -1.46 -8.58 -10.59
C THR A 106 -0.49 -7.62 -11.27
N LEU A 107 0.80 -7.97 -11.28
CA LEU A 107 1.83 -7.18 -11.94
C LEU A 107 1.57 -7.09 -13.45
N GLU A 108 1.29 -8.22 -14.12
CA GLU A 108 1.03 -8.26 -15.55
C GLU A 108 -0.14 -7.36 -15.96
N MET A 109 -1.24 -7.41 -15.18
CA MET A 109 -2.40 -6.55 -15.40
C MET A 109 -2.06 -5.07 -15.20
N PHE A 110 -1.35 -4.73 -14.12
CA PHE A 110 -0.84 -3.37 -13.92
C PHE A 110 0.02 -2.91 -15.11
N LEU A 111 1.02 -3.70 -15.52
CA LEU A 111 1.93 -3.35 -16.61
C LEU A 111 1.23 -3.18 -17.96
N SER A 112 0.15 -3.92 -18.20
CA SER A 112 -0.64 -3.81 -19.43
C SER A 112 -1.32 -2.44 -19.62
N ASP A 113 -1.57 -1.73 -18.52
CA ASP A 113 -2.29 -0.47 -18.46
C ASP A 113 -1.40 0.71 -18.04
N TYR A 114 -0.30 0.43 -17.33
CA TYR A 114 0.50 1.42 -16.61
C TYR A 114 0.94 2.61 -17.45
N GLU A 115 1.55 2.39 -18.62
CA GLU A 115 2.08 3.49 -19.44
C GLU A 115 0.95 4.42 -19.94
N ILE A 116 -0.16 3.83 -20.42
CA ILE A 116 -1.34 4.58 -20.84
C ILE A 116 -1.98 5.31 -19.65
N GLY A 117 -2.08 4.64 -18.50
CA GLY A 117 -2.63 5.24 -17.28
C GLY A 117 -1.77 6.37 -16.73
N LYS A 118 -0.46 6.29 -16.90
CA LYS A 118 0.48 7.33 -16.50
C LYS A 118 0.32 8.58 -17.38
N GLU A 119 0.20 8.41 -18.69
CA GLU A 119 -0.14 9.51 -19.61
C GLU A 119 -1.49 10.16 -19.27
N GLN A 120 -2.47 9.34 -18.86
CA GLN A 120 -3.79 9.78 -18.39
C GLN A 120 -3.79 10.36 -16.97
N LYS A 121 -2.63 10.45 -16.30
CA LYS A 121 -2.47 10.93 -14.92
C LYS A 121 -3.25 10.11 -13.88
N ARG A 122 -3.52 8.83 -14.15
CA ARG A 122 -4.06 7.86 -13.17
C ARG A 122 -2.98 7.33 -12.25
N TYR A 123 -1.75 7.16 -12.75
CA TYR A 123 -0.57 6.85 -11.94
C TYR A 123 0.29 8.12 -11.83
N ARG A 124 0.50 8.63 -10.61
CA ARG A 124 1.22 9.89 -10.35
C ARG A 124 2.37 9.71 -9.38
N ILE A 125 3.47 10.39 -9.64
CA ILE A 125 4.64 10.36 -8.76
C ILE A 125 4.33 11.18 -7.50
N GLY A 126 4.54 10.59 -6.33
CA GLY A 126 4.39 11.27 -5.05
C GLY A 126 4.57 10.28 -3.91
N GLU A 127 4.83 10.80 -2.71
CA GLU A 127 5.12 9.97 -1.54
C GLU A 127 4.62 10.65 -0.26
N LEU A 128 4.23 9.86 0.74
CA LEU A 128 3.96 10.39 2.06
C LEU A 128 5.29 10.80 2.73
N PRO A 129 5.29 11.87 3.55
CA PRO A 129 4.14 12.52 4.16
C PRO A 129 3.68 13.79 3.42
N ARG A 130 4.02 13.98 2.14
CA ARG A 130 3.66 15.20 1.39
C ARG A 130 3.21 14.91 -0.04
N LEU A 131 1.99 15.31 -0.36
CA LEU A 131 1.33 15.17 -1.65
C LEU A 131 1.02 16.56 -2.24
N PRO A 132 2.03 17.40 -2.53
CA PRO A 132 1.84 18.81 -2.88
C PRO A 132 1.07 19.04 -4.18
N GLU A 133 1.06 18.06 -5.09
CA GLU A 133 0.32 18.15 -6.36
C GLU A 133 -1.18 17.89 -6.22
N LEU A 134 -1.64 17.48 -5.02
CA LEU A 134 -3.05 17.21 -4.73
C LEU A 134 -3.65 18.36 -3.92
N SER A 135 -4.76 18.91 -4.40
CA SER A 135 -5.52 19.94 -3.67
C SER A 135 -6.37 19.33 -2.55
N ASP A 136 -6.79 20.18 -1.63
CA ASP A 136 -7.56 19.79 -0.45
C ASP A 136 -8.94 19.22 -0.83
N HIS A 137 -9.36 18.16 -0.12
CA HIS A 137 -10.67 17.51 -0.24
C HIS A 137 -11.13 17.16 -1.67
N VAL A 138 -10.17 16.89 -2.56
CA VAL A 138 -10.42 16.52 -3.96
C VAL A 138 -10.96 15.09 -4.09
N PHE A 139 -10.69 14.24 -3.10
CA PHE A 139 -11.09 12.84 -3.08
C PHE A 139 -12.15 12.58 -2.00
N ASP A 140 -12.99 11.59 -2.24
CA ASP A 140 -13.96 11.15 -1.24
C ASP A 140 -13.33 10.12 -0.30
N LEU A 141 -12.41 9.29 -0.80
CA LEU A 141 -11.78 8.19 -0.05
C LEU A 141 -10.29 8.07 -0.43
N ALA A 142 -9.41 8.09 0.57
CA ALA A 142 -8.00 7.74 0.42
C ALA A 142 -7.71 6.39 1.08
N LEU A 143 -6.99 5.53 0.36
CA LEU A 143 -6.60 4.20 0.78
C LEU A 143 -5.08 4.14 0.84
N CYS A 144 -4.53 3.68 1.97
CA CYS A 144 -3.12 3.33 2.06
C CYS A 144 -3.01 1.89 2.57
N SER A 145 -2.42 1.05 1.74
CA SER A 145 -2.16 -0.34 2.05
C SER A 145 -0.91 -0.43 2.95
N HIS A 146 -0.09 -1.45 2.73
CA HIS A 146 0.93 -1.89 3.66
C HIS A 146 2.06 -0.88 3.91
N PHE A 147 2.15 0.21 3.13
CA PHE A 147 3.25 1.17 3.21
C PHE A 147 3.49 1.73 4.61
N LEU A 148 2.45 2.20 5.30
CA LEU A 148 2.63 2.89 6.59
C LEU A 148 3.12 1.95 7.69
N PHE A 149 2.53 0.76 7.83
CA PHE A 149 2.73 -0.07 9.01
C PHE A 149 3.56 -1.34 8.78
N LEU A 150 3.72 -1.79 7.53
CA LEU A 150 4.63 -2.90 7.25
C LEU A 150 6.09 -2.48 7.45
N PHE A 151 6.41 -1.21 7.24
CA PHE A 151 7.77 -0.68 7.38
C PHE A 151 7.92 0.20 8.62
N SER A 152 7.13 -0.06 9.68
CA SER A 152 7.08 0.80 10.88
C SER A 152 8.41 0.96 11.60
N GLU A 153 9.34 0.02 11.47
CA GLU A 153 10.70 0.15 12.02
C GLU A 153 11.52 1.25 11.34
N HIS A 154 11.15 1.63 10.11
CA HIS A 154 11.80 2.68 9.33
C HIS A 154 11.17 4.06 9.53
N PHE A 155 10.00 4.15 10.16
CA PHE A 155 9.22 5.38 10.28
C PHE A 155 8.83 5.66 11.74
N ASP A 156 9.15 6.85 12.23
CA ASP A 156 8.75 7.25 13.59
C ASP A 156 7.25 7.57 13.67
N ALA A 157 6.73 7.72 14.90
CA ALA A 157 5.31 8.05 15.11
C ALA A 157 4.91 9.37 14.45
N GLN A 158 5.82 10.35 14.37
CA GLN A 158 5.54 11.65 13.77
C GLN A 158 5.33 11.53 12.26
N PHE A 159 6.09 10.67 11.57
CA PHE A 159 5.88 10.36 10.17
C PHE A 159 4.49 9.79 9.92
N HIS A 160 4.05 8.84 10.74
CA HIS A 160 2.71 8.23 10.63
C HIS A 160 1.60 9.27 10.81
N VAL A 161 1.69 10.10 11.86
CA VAL A 161 0.72 11.17 12.11
C VAL A 161 0.69 12.16 10.94
N THR A 162 1.85 12.62 10.48
CA THR A 162 1.92 13.59 9.38
C THR A 162 1.38 13.00 8.08
N SER A 163 1.64 11.72 7.82
CA SER A 163 1.13 11.00 6.66
C SER A 163 -0.40 10.86 6.68
N MET A 164 -0.96 10.48 7.84
CA MET A 164 -2.41 10.39 8.02
C MET A 164 -3.09 11.75 7.85
N MET A 165 -2.49 12.80 8.41
CA MET A 165 -2.99 14.17 8.25
C MET A 165 -2.92 14.63 6.81
N GLU A 166 -1.88 14.26 6.06
CA GLU A 166 -1.76 14.60 4.65
C GLU A 166 -2.80 13.87 3.79
N MET A 167 -3.07 12.60 4.06
CA MET A 167 -4.15 11.87 3.41
C MET A 167 -5.53 12.48 3.73
N TRP A 168 -5.72 12.90 4.98
CA TRP A 168 -6.94 13.59 5.43
C TRP A 168 -7.10 14.99 4.81
N ARG A 169 -6.00 15.68 4.52
CA ARG A 169 -6.05 16.97 3.81
C ARG A 169 -6.67 16.80 2.42
N VAL A 170 -6.29 15.75 1.70
CA VAL A 170 -6.69 15.54 0.29
C VAL A 170 -8.00 14.76 0.12
N ALA A 171 -8.45 14.02 1.15
CA ALA A 171 -9.64 13.17 1.10
C ALA A 171 -10.59 13.37 2.29
N LYS A 172 -11.88 13.11 2.10
CA LYS A 172 -12.90 13.20 3.17
C LYS A 172 -12.86 12.02 4.14
N GLU A 173 -12.32 10.89 3.71
CA GLU A 173 -12.21 9.66 4.48
C GLU A 173 -10.87 9.00 4.18
N VAL A 174 -10.26 8.40 5.20
CA VAL A 174 -8.99 7.70 5.09
C VAL A 174 -9.15 6.30 5.67
N ARG A 175 -8.77 5.26 4.91
CA ARG A 175 -8.66 3.88 5.41
C ARG A 175 -7.23 3.39 5.21
N VAL A 176 -6.67 2.80 6.26
CA VAL A 176 -5.30 2.27 6.26
C VAL A 176 -5.29 0.81 6.69
N PHE A 177 -4.46 -0.01 6.02
CA PHE A 177 -4.31 -1.42 6.31
C PHE A 177 -2.87 -1.88 6.09
N PRO A 178 -2.28 -2.75 6.93
CA PRO A 178 -2.82 -3.23 8.20
C PRO A 178 -2.66 -2.18 9.31
N LEU A 179 -3.38 -2.35 10.43
CA LEU A 179 -3.13 -1.58 11.67
C LEU A 179 -2.16 -2.30 12.63
N LEU A 180 -1.65 -3.45 12.21
CA LEU A 180 -0.68 -4.27 12.93
C LEU A 180 0.68 -4.17 12.23
N THR A 181 1.76 -4.25 13.01
CA THR A 181 3.12 -4.35 12.46
C THR A 181 3.43 -5.80 12.04
N LEU A 182 4.56 -6.03 11.36
CA LEU A 182 5.01 -7.38 10.96
C LEU A 182 5.15 -8.36 12.14
N GLY A 183 5.34 -7.87 13.37
CA GLY A 183 5.42 -8.70 14.58
C GLY A 183 4.07 -9.18 15.12
N GLY A 184 2.94 -8.72 14.55
CA GLY A 184 1.61 -9.04 15.05
C GLY A 184 1.17 -8.23 16.28
N ASP A 185 2.03 -7.34 16.77
CA ASP A 185 1.70 -6.45 17.88
C ASP A 185 0.69 -5.38 17.42
N SER A 186 -0.41 -5.26 18.16
CA SER A 186 -1.31 -4.11 18.04
C SER A 186 -0.57 -2.85 18.48
N ILE A 187 -0.67 -1.77 17.70
CA ILE A 187 -0.08 -0.48 18.07
C ILE A 187 -0.83 0.08 19.28
N SER A 188 -0.37 -0.26 20.49
CA SER A 188 -0.85 0.34 21.73
C SER A 188 -0.20 1.71 21.89
N THR A 189 -0.92 2.77 21.52
CA THR A 189 -0.52 4.13 21.88
C THR A 189 -0.85 4.37 23.35
N CYS A 190 0.15 4.16 24.22
CA CYS A 190 0.05 4.57 25.62
C CYS A 190 0.35 6.07 25.71
N TRP A 191 -0.70 6.89 25.74
CA TRP A 191 -0.57 8.31 26.08
C TRP A 191 -0.37 8.43 27.59
N SER A 192 0.85 8.67 28.03
CA SER A 192 1.12 9.17 29.38
C SER A 192 1.37 10.67 29.30
N SER A 193 0.35 11.45 29.63
CA SER A 193 0.54 12.85 30.01
C SER A 193 1.14 12.86 31.42
N ASP A 194 2.46 12.67 31.53
CA ASP A 194 3.16 13.16 32.71
C ASP A 194 4.67 13.32 32.47
N SER A 195 5.16 14.39 33.08
CA SER A 195 6.48 15.00 33.04
C SER A 195 7.67 14.06 33.13
N GLY A 196 8.67 14.37 32.29
CA GLY A 196 10.09 14.05 32.37
C GLY A 196 10.53 12.93 33.32
N VAL A 197 10.87 11.78 32.74
CA VAL A 197 12.12 11.02 32.94
C VAL A 197 12.05 9.77 32.07
N ASN A 198 13.17 9.46 31.43
CA ASN A 198 13.34 8.41 30.44
C ASN A 198 13.33 7.02 31.13
N THR A 199 12.30 6.20 30.91
CA THR A 199 12.37 4.75 31.14
C THR A 199 11.46 4.01 30.16
N THR A 200 12.07 3.23 29.26
CA THR A 200 11.42 2.20 28.45
C THR A 200 10.82 1.14 29.38
N ARG A 201 9.49 1.05 29.47
CA ARG A 201 8.81 -0.12 30.01
C ARG A 201 8.01 -0.78 28.90
N VAL A 202 8.41 -2.00 28.57
CA VAL A 202 7.61 -2.94 27.79
C VAL A 202 6.48 -3.40 28.72
N CYS A 203 5.24 -2.99 28.43
CA CYS A 203 4.07 -3.61 29.05
C CYS A 203 3.71 -4.84 28.21
N ARG A 204 3.65 -6.00 28.89
CA ARG A 204 3.11 -7.26 28.36
C ARG A 204 1.60 -7.20 28.22
#